data_AF-A0A672KHR8-F1
#
_entry.id   AF-A0A672KHR8-F1
#
_cell.length_a   1.000
_cell.length_b   1.000
_cell.length_c   1.000
_cell.angle_alpha   90.00
_cell.angle_beta   90.00
_cell.angle_gamma   90.00
#
_symmetry.space_group_name_H-M   'P 1'
#
loop_
_entity.id
_entity.type
_entity.pdbx_description
1 polymer ?
#
loop_
_entity_poly.entity_id
_entity_poly.type
_entity_poly.pdbx_seq_one_letter_code
_entity_poly.pdbx_strand_id
1 'polypeptide(L)'
;LSFTPLFVRGQLSEQLKILDAQLEVKTQQLQDLSEYLRRRGEIEAEYARSLEKLSERFTVKTKRKEQLDLSVAQCWSVLLTQTRQESRDHSSLSELCCNTLTQRLSHCIEDTHRLAKRVQKSLSSTLLPDLTSKSPSFPSPFIYRNHTPTQNTAKPSSLFHTYSYYLFQSKEVGLQMQDELLKVTTEMQTVGWTLFCCEHAQFTRRNTL
;
A
#
# COMPACT_ATOMS: atom_id res chain seq x y z
N LEU A 1 -5.77 -7.07 -39.37
CA LEU A 1 -5.96 -6.33 -38.09
C LEU A 1 -4.87 -5.27 -38.02
N SER A 2 -5.23 -4.03 -38.33
CA SER A 2 -4.28 -2.94 -38.54
C SER A 2 -3.73 -2.44 -37.20
N PHE A 3 -2.51 -2.87 -36.88
CA PHE A 3 -1.63 -2.27 -35.86
C PHE A 3 -1.35 -0.82 -36.28
N THR A 4 -2.25 0.10 -35.91
CA THR A 4 -2.08 1.55 -36.15
C THR A 4 -1.62 2.22 -34.86
N PRO A 5 -0.78 3.28 -34.95
CA PRO A 5 -0.32 4.03 -33.78
C PRO A 5 -1.47 4.56 -32.90
N LEU A 6 -2.62 4.87 -33.49
CA LEU A 6 -3.83 5.26 -32.76
C LEU A 6 -4.37 4.14 -31.86
N PHE A 7 -4.36 2.89 -32.33
CA PHE A 7 -4.83 1.75 -31.53
C PHE A 7 -3.96 1.52 -30.30
N VAL A 8 -2.63 1.58 -30.46
CA VAL A 8 -1.67 1.44 -29.35
C VAL A 8 -1.80 2.60 -28.36
N ARG A 9 -1.95 3.84 -28.85
CA ARG A 9 -2.23 5.00 -27.99
C ARG A 9 -3.55 4.86 -27.23
N GLY A 10 -4.59 4.34 -27.87
CA GLY A 10 -5.88 4.06 -27.24
C GLY A 10 -5.77 3.02 -26.13
N GLN A 11 -5.08 1.91 -26.39
CA GLN A 11 -4.82 0.88 -25.38
C GLN A 11 -4.01 1.41 -24.19
N LEU A 12 -2.96 2.19 -24.44
CA LEU A 12 -2.18 2.86 -23.39
C LEU A 12 -3.03 3.82 -22.54
N SER A 13 -3.91 4.58 -23.19
CA SER A 13 -4.81 5.49 -22.47
C SER A 13 -5.80 4.74 -21.57
N GLU A 14 -6.30 3.59 -22.02
CA GLU A 14 -7.21 2.78 -21.21
C GLU A 14 -6.47 2.09 -20.06
N GLN A 15 -5.27 1.57 -20.30
CA GLN A 15 -4.39 1.02 -19.26
C GLN A 15 -4.07 2.07 -18.17
N LEU A 16 -3.86 3.34 -18.56
CA LEU A 16 -3.65 4.43 -17.61
C LEU A 16 -4.88 4.65 -16.71
N LYS A 17 -6.10 4.68 -17.27
CA LYS A 17 -7.31 4.86 -16.46
C LYS A 17 -7.50 3.72 -15.46
N ILE A 18 -7.23 2.49 -15.89
CA ILE A 18 -7.30 1.32 -15.01
C ILE A 18 -6.26 1.45 -13.88
N LEU A 19 -5.06 1.93 -14.19
CA LEU A 19 -4.02 2.20 -13.18
C LEU A 19 -4.48 3.25 -12.17
N ASP A 20 -4.95 4.41 -12.64
CA ASP A 20 -5.39 5.49 -11.76
C ASP A 20 -6.52 4.99 -10.83
N ALA A 21 -7.45 4.19 -11.36
CA ALA A 21 -8.51 3.57 -10.56
C ALA A 21 -7.97 2.57 -9.54
N GLN A 22 -7.01 1.71 -9.91
CA GLN A 22 -6.40 0.75 -8.98
C GLN A 22 -5.57 1.43 -7.89
N LEU A 23 -4.83 2.48 -8.26
CA LEU A 23 -4.05 3.31 -7.36
C LEU A 23 -4.93 3.98 -6.31
N GLU A 24 -6.06 4.56 -6.74
CA GLU A 24 -7.03 5.19 -5.86
C GLU A 24 -7.57 4.18 -4.84
N VAL A 25 -7.98 2.99 -5.30
CA VAL A 25 -8.47 1.91 -4.42
C VAL A 25 -7.39 1.49 -3.41
N LYS A 26 -6.14 1.30 -3.86
CA LYS A 26 -5.04 0.92 -2.95
C LYS A 26 -4.72 2.00 -1.94
N THR A 27 -4.72 3.26 -2.37
CA THR A 27 -4.50 4.40 -1.48
C THR A 27 -5.59 4.48 -0.42
N GLN A 28 -6.85 4.31 -0.80
CA GLN A 28 -7.98 4.25 0.14
C GLN A 28 -7.81 3.10 1.14
N GLN A 29 -7.45 1.90 0.68
CA GLN A 29 -7.20 0.75 1.56
C GLN A 29 -6.11 1.01 2.61
N LEU A 30 -5.01 1.66 2.20
CA LEU A 30 -3.92 2.04 3.12
C LEU A 30 -4.37 3.09 4.14
N GLN A 31 -5.19 4.05 3.73
CA GLN A 31 -5.77 5.06 4.63
C GLN A 31 -6.74 4.43 5.64
N ASP A 32 -7.64 3.55 5.17
CA ASP A 32 -8.59 2.84 6.02
C ASP A 32 -7.86 1.98 7.07
N LEU A 33 -6.81 1.27 6.65
CA LEU A 33 -5.98 0.48 7.57
C LEU A 33 -5.23 1.37 8.57
N SER A 34 -4.72 2.52 8.13
CA SER A 34 -4.03 3.47 9.02
C SER A 34 -4.98 4.01 10.10
N GLU A 35 -6.20 4.37 9.73
CA GLU A 35 -7.22 4.83 10.68
C GLU A 35 -7.67 3.69 11.61
N TYR A 36 -7.83 2.47 11.08
CA TYR A 36 -8.11 1.29 11.89
C TYR A 36 -7.03 1.07 12.97
N LEU A 37 -5.75 1.11 12.59
CA LEU A 37 -4.64 0.93 13.53
C LEU A 37 -4.58 2.04 14.57
N ARG A 38 -4.85 3.29 14.18
CA ARG A 38 -4.90 4.42 15.12
C ARG A 38 -6.00 4.22 16.17
N ARG A 39 -7.22 3.88 15.75
CA ARG A 39 -8.33 3.56 16.67
C ARG A 39 -8.01 2.35 17.53
N ARG A 40 -7.39 1.32 16.95
CA ARG A 40 -6.99 0.14 17.70
C ARG A 40 -5.98 0.50 18.78
N GLY A 41 -4.94 1.26 18.45
CA GLY A 41 -3.94 1.68 19.42
C GLY A 41 -4.51 2.57 20.54
N GLU A 42 -5.51 3.41 20.25
CA GLU A 42 -6.22 4.17 21.29
C GLU A 42 -6.96 3.27 22.29
N ILE A 43 -7.67 2.25 21.80
CA ILE A 43 -8.37 1.27 22.63
C ILE A 43 -7.38 0.50 23.50
N GLU A 44 -6.28 0.02 22.90
CA GLU A 44 -5.22 -0.71 23.60
C GLU A 44 -4.57 0.16 24.70
N ALA A 45 -4.32 1.45 24.43
CA ALA A 45 -3.78 2.38 25.41
C ALA A 45 -4.74 2.60 26.59
N GLU A 46 -6.03 2.77 26.32
CA GLU A 46 -7.03 2.96 27.38
C GLU A 46 -7.19 1.71 28.25
N TYR A 47 -7.13 0.53 27.62
CA TYR A 47 -7.18 -0.73 28.33
C TYR A 47 -5.94 -0.92 29.22
N ALA A 48 -4.75 -0.61 28.71
CA ALA A 48 -3.51 -0.60 29.48
C ALA A 48 -3.60 0.30 30.72
N ARG A 49 -4.06 1.55 30.56
CA ARG A 49 -4.25 2.51 31.67
C ARG A 49 -5.25 2.00 32.70
N SER A 50 -6.34 1.40 32.24
CA SER A 50 -7.37 0.84 33.12
C SER A 50 -6.84 -0.33 33.97
N LEU A 51 -6.05 -1.21 33.37
CA LEU A 51 -5.40 -2.33 34.07
C LEU A 51 -4.36 -1.84 35.09
N GLU A 52 -3.55 -0.83 34.75
CA GLU A 52 -2.57 -0.29 35.69
C GLU A 52 -3.26 0.31 36.93
N LYS A 53 -4.27 1.16 36.70
CA LYS A 53 -5.10 1.76 37.75
C LYS A 53 -5.79 0.72 38.63
N LEU A 54 -6.23 -0.39 38.04
CA LEU A 54 -6.79 -1.52 38.78
C LEU A 54 -5.73 -2.17 39.68
N SER A 55 -4.55 -2.46 39.13
CA SER A 55 -3.45 -3.10 39.86
C SER A 55 -2.95 -2.25 41.04
N GLU A 56 -2.85 -0.93 40.86
CA GLU A 56 -2.43 0.02 41.89
C GLU A 56 -3.42 0.06 43.06
N ARG A 57 -4.72 0.19 42.75
CA ARG A 57 -5.80 0.23 43.75
C ARG A 57 -5.77 -0.98 44.66
N PHE A 58 -5.58 -2.16 44.09
CA PHE A 58 -5.58 -3.39 44.85
C PHE A 58 -4.26 -3.65 45.58
N THR A 59 -3.13 -3.20 45.04
CA THR A 59 -1.84 -3.27 45.74
C THR A 59 -1.84 -2.44 47.03
N VAL A 60 -2.39 -1.22 46.99
CA VAL A 60 -2.50 -0.35 48.18
C VAL A 60 -3.42 -0.96 49.24
N LYS A 61 -4.52 -1.60 48.83
CA LYS A 61 -5.46 -2.26 49.74
C LYS A 61 -4.86 -3.51 50.40
N THR A 62 -4.08 -4.31 49.67
CA THR A 62 -3.46 -5.53 50.21
C THR A 62 -2.39 -5.22 51.26
N LYS A 63 -1.58 -4.17 51.07
CA LYS A 63 -0.58 -3.75 52.07
C LYS A 63 -1.18 -3.31 53.42
N ARG A 64 -2.48 -3.03 53.48
CA ARG A 64 -3.20 -2.61 54.70
C ARG A 64 -3.86 -3.76 55.44
N LYS A 65 -3.82 -5.00 54.92
CA LYS A 65 -4.55 -6.15 55.47
C LYS A 65 -3.55 -7.28 55.82
N GLU A 66 -3.09 -7.31 57.07
CA GLU A 66 -2.07 -8.25 57.60
C GLU A 66 -2.59 -9.68 57.90
N GLN A 67 -3.80 -10.05 57.45
CA GLN A 67 -4.42 -11.34 57.76
C GLN A 67 -4.99 -11.99 56.48
N LEU A 68 -4.10 -12.47 55.62
CA LEU A 68 -4.45 -13.42 54.56
C LEU A 68 -3.53 -14.64 54.72
N ASP A 69 -4.06 -15.85 54.62
CA ASP A 69 -3.25 -17.07 54.58
C ASP A 69 -2.17 -16.94 53.50
N LEU A 70 -0.95 -17.41 53.80
CA LEU A 70 0.22 -17.23 52.94
C LEU A 70 -0.02 -17.67 51.49
N SER A 71 -0.79 -18.74 51.27
CA SER A 71 -1.15 -19.24 49.94
C SER A 71 -2.09 -18.30 49.17
N VAL A 72 -3.11 -17.75 49.83
CA VAL A 72 -4.05 -16.80 49.23
C VAL A 72 -3.35 -15.48 48.92
N ALA A 73 -2.46 -15.03 49.81
CA ALA A 73 -1.62 -13.86 49.58
C ALA A 73 -0.67 -14.07 48.39
N GLN A 74 -0.09 -15.27 48.24
CA GLN A 74 0.75 -15.62 47.10
C GLN A 74 -0.03 -15.61 45.78
N CYS A 75 -1.19 -16.28 45.71
CA CYS A 75 -2.06 -16.28 44.53
C CYS A 75 -2.47 -14.86 44.13
N TRP A 76 -2.80 -14.03 45.12
CA TRP A 76 -3.15 -12.64 44.91
C TRP A 76 -1.98 -11.80 44.35
N SER A 77 -0.77 -12.02 44.86
CA SER A 77 0.45 -11.38 44.35
C SER A 77 0.72 -11.76 42.88
N VAL A 78 0.54 -13.04 42.53
CA VAL A 78 0.66 -13.53 41.16
C VAL A 78 -0.37 -12.85 40.26
N LEU A 79 -1.64 -12.78 40.68
CA LEU A 79 -2.70 -12.13 39.90
C LEU A 79 -2.41 -10.64 39.63
N LEU A 80 -1.93 -9.90 40.64
CA LEU A 80 -1.55 -8.50 40.48
C LEU A 80 -0.35 -8.33 39.54
N THR A 81 0.62 -9.26 39.62
CA THR A 81 1.79 -9.26 38.74
C THR A 81 1.38 -9.52 37.28
N GLN A 82 0.48 -10.48 37.05
CA GLN A 82 -0.10 -10.77 35.74
C GLN A 82 -0.90 -9.59 35.20
N THR A 83 -1.72 -8.93 36.04
CA THR A 83 -2.51 -7.75 35.63
C THR A 83 -1.60 -6.60 35.14
N ARG A 84 -0.48 -6.36 35.83
CA ARG A 84 0.54 -5.38 35.38
C ARG A 84 1.25 -5.80 34.11
N GLN A 85 1.52 -7.10 33.96
CA GLN A 85 2.12 -7.62 32.75
C GLN A 85 1.19 -7.41 31.54
N GLU A 86 -0.10 -7.71 31.70
CA GLU A 86 -1.12 -7.48 30.68
C GLU A 86 -1.21 -5.99 30.32
N SER A 87 -1.17 -5.09 31.32
CA SER A 87 -1.10 -3.64 31.08
C SER A 87 0.08 -3.24 30.18
N ARG A 88 1.29 -3.75 30.47
CA ARG A 88 2.49 -3.49 29.66
C ARG A 88 2.36 -4.04 28.24
N ASP A 89 1.78 -5.21 28.09
CA ASP A 89 1.57 -5.84 26.78
C ASP A 89 0.60 -5.03 25.92
N HIS A 90 -0.50 -4.53 26.50
CA HIS A 90 -1.44 -3.64 25.81
C HIS A 90 -0.81 -2.29 25.47
N SER A 91 0.00 -1.71 26.36
CA SER A 91 0.74 -0.48 26.07
C SER A 91 1.72 -0.66 24.90
N SER A 92 2.41 -1.80 24.84
CA SER A 92 3.33 -2.12 23.75
C SER A 92 2.60 -2.31 22.41
N LEU A 93 1.44 -2.99 22.43
CA LEU A 93 0.60 -3.16 21.24
C LEU A 93 0.04 -1.84 20.73
N SER A 94 -0.35 -0.95 21.65
CA SER A 94 -0.78 0.41 21.32
C SER A 94 0.31 1.19 20.59
N GLU A 95 1.53 1.19 21.13
CA GLU A 95 2.67 1.88 20.53
C GLU A 95 3.00 1.34 19.13
N LEU A 96 2.98 0.01 18.97
CA LEU A 96 3.18 -0.65 17.69
C LEU A 96 2.13 -0.19 16.66
N CYS A 97 0.86 -0.13 17.05
CA CYS A 97 -0.24 0.27 16.16
C CYS A 97 -0.15 1.75 15.79
N CYS A 98 -0.06 2.65 16.76
CA CYS A 98 -0.10 4.10 16.55
C CYS A 98 1.16 4.66 15.89
N ASN A 99 2.32 4.06 16.15
CA ASN A 99 3.60 4.60 15.69
C ASN A 99 4.15 3.76 14.54
N THR A 100 4.62 2.54 14.83
CA THR A 100 5.41 1.75 13.88
C THR A 100 4.62 1.37 12.64
N LEU A 101 3.42 0.81 12.82
CA LEU A 101 2.61 0.34 11.69
C LEU A 101 2.03 1.50 10.89
N THR A 102 1.50 2.54 11.56
CA THR A 102 0.99 3.75 10.88
C THR A 102 2.08 4.50 10.13
N GLN A 103 3.31 4.59 10.65
CA GLN A 103 4.44 5.21 9.91
C GLN A 103 4.81 4.41 8.67
N ARG A 104 4.86 3.07 8.75
CA ARG A 104 5.11 2.21 7.58
C ARG A 104 4.05 2.40 6.50
N LEU A 105 2.78 2.46 6.88
CA LEU A 105 1.70 2.73 5.93
C LEU A 105 1.79 4.14 5.33
N SER A 106 2.16 5.15 6.13
CA SER A 106 2.37 6.52 5.63
C SER A 106 3.47 6.58 4.57
N HIS A 107 4.61 5.92 4.82
CA HIS A 107 5.69 5.80 3.83
C HIS A 107 5.23 5.06 2.57
N CYS A 108 4.46 3.98 2.74
CA CYS A 108 3.88 3.24 1.61
C CYS A 108 2.94 4.12 0.77
N ILE A 109 2.11 4.95 1.40
CA ILE A 109 1.23 5.92 0.72
C ILE A 109 2.07 6.95 -0.04
N GLU A 110 3.10 7.53 0.56
CA GLU A 110 3.97 8.52 -0.09
C GLU A 110 4.71 7.94 -1.30
N ASP A 111 5.25 6.73 -1.16
CA ASP A 111 5.91 5.99 -2.23
C ASP A 111 4.95 5.74 -3.40
N THR A 112 3.74 5.29 -3.08
CA THR A 112 2.65 5.03 -4.04
C THR A 112 2.32 6.28 -4.85
N HIS A 113 2.16 7.43 -4.19
CA HIS A 113 1.91 8.72 -4.85
C HIS A 113 3.10 9.21 -5.68
N ARG A 114 4.32 9.08 -5.16
CA ARG A 114 5.54 9.50 -5.86
C ARG A 114 5.72 8.73 -7.15
N LEU A 115 5.46 7.43 -7.12
CA LEU A 115 5.57 6.60 -8.30
C LEU A 115 4.46 6.88 -9.31
N ALA A 116 3.21 7.04 -8.87
CA ALA A 116 2.11 7.42 -9.76
C ALA A 116 2.45 8.65 -10.61
N LYS A 117 3.05 9.67 -9.97
CA LYS A 117 3.56 10.86 -10.67
C LYS A 117 4.67 10.55 -11.68
N ARG A 118 5.58 9.61 -11.38
CA ARG A 118 6.64 9.18 -12.31
C ARG A 118 6.07 8.47 -13.53
N VAL A 119 5.12 7.55 -13.32
CA VAL A 119 4.42 6.82 -14.39
C VAL A 119 3.66 7.80 -15.28
N GLN A 120 2.88 8.72 -14.69
CA GLN A 120 2.17 9.76 -15.42
C GLN A 120 3.12 10.66 -16.23
N LYS A 121 4.28 11.02 -15.68
CA LYS A 121 5.30 11.83 -16.36
C LYS A 121 5.95 11.09 -17.54
N SER A 122 6.32 9.82 -17.35
CA SER A 122 6.89 8.98 -18.42
C SER A 122 5.90 8.79 -19.59
N LEU A 123 4.61 8.63 -19.25
CA LEU A 123 3.56 8.45 -20.24
C LEU A 123 3.16 9.74 -20.95
N SER A 124 3.15 10.88 -20.26
CA SER A 124 2.90 12.18 -20.91
C SER A 124 4.00 12.54 -21.91
N SER A 125 5.27 12.25 -21.62
CA SER A 125 6.34 12.37 -22.63
C SER A 125 6.18 11.42 -23.81
N THR A 126 5.51 10.27 -23.62
CA THR A 126 5.27 9.26 -24.65
C THR A 126 4.04 9.57 -25.51
N LEU A 127 3.02 10.21 -24.94
CA LEU A 127 1.80 10.64 -25.65
C LEU A 127 1.96 12.01 -26.35
N LEU A 128 2.99 12.78 -26.00
CA LEU A 128 3.38 14.06 -26.61
C LEU A 128 4.68 13.98 -27.45
N PRO A 129 4.81 13.11 -28.46
CA PRO A 129 5.67 13.46 -29.58
C PRO A 129 4.90 14.50 -30.39
N ASP A 130 5.26 15.75 -30.15
CA ASP A 130 5.15 16.90 -31.03
C ASP A 130 4.21 16.77 -32.25
N LEU A 131 3.07 17.45 -32.19
CA LEU A 131 2.17 17.66 -33.34
C LEU A 131 2.72 18.71 -34.33
N THR A 132 3.99 19.17 -34.22
CA THR A 132 4.48 20.28 -35.06
C THR A 132 5.22 19.88 -36.35
N SER A 133 5.34 18.61 -36.74
CA SER A 133 5.80 18.32 -38.12
C SER A 133 5.09 17.15 -38.79
N LYS A 134 4.14 17.51 -39.67
CA LYS A 134 3.58 16.74 -40.79
C LYS A 134 3.05 15.35 -40.42
N SER A 135 1.74 15.28 -40.20
CA SER A 135 0.98 14.05 -40.37
C SER A 135 1.26 13.46 -41.77
N PRO A 136 1.71 12.19 -41.90
CA PRO A 136 1.62 11.50 -43.17
C PRO A 136 0.14 11.18 -43.37
N SER A 137 -0.50 11.85 -44.32
CA SER A 137 -1.81 11.42 -44.81
C SER A 137 -1.68 9.97 -45.30
N PHE A 138 -2.37 9.04 -44.63
CA PHE A 138 -2.47 7.67 -45.11
C PHE A 138 -3.29 7.68 -46.40
N PRO A 139 -2.77 7.19 -47.54
CA PRO A 139 -3.60 7.03 -48.72
C PRO A 139 -4.66 5.97 -48.43
N SER A 140 -5.93 6.28 -48.69
CA SER A 140 -7.01 5.29 -48.69
C SER A 140 -6.63 4.10 -49.61
N PRO A 141 -7.08 2.86 -49.31
CA PRO A 141 -6.65 1.65 -50.03
C PRO A 141 -7.03 1.57 -51.52
N PHE A 142 -7.65 2.60 -52.10
CA PHE A 142 -8.35 2.52 -53.38
C PHE A 142 -7.82 3.39 -54.52
N ILE A 143 -6.71 4.14 -54.37
CA ILE A 143 -6.22 4.99 -55.46
C ILE A 143 -4.75 4.69 -55.75
N TYR A 144 -4.51 3.64 -56.55
CA TYR A 144 -3.32 3.54 -57.39
C TYR A 144 -3.76 3.57 -58.86
N ARG A 145 -4.01 4.76 -59.37
CA ARG A 145 -3.96 5.00 -60.81
C ARG A 145 -3.37 6.37 -61.06
N ASN A 146 -2.08 6.34 -61.41
CA ASN A 146 -1.26 7.37 -62.04
C ASN A 146 -1.11 8.69 -61.27
N HIS A 147 0.06 8.93 -60.64
CA HIS A 147 0.82 10.19 -60.71
C HIS A 147 2.21 10.01 -60.05
N THR A 148 3.21 10.71 -60.59
CA THR A 148 4.66 10.69 -60.29
C THR A 148 5.04 11.35 -58.95
N PRO A 149 6.26 11.12 -58.42
CA PRO A 149 6.55 11.23 -56.99
C PRO A 149 7.08 12.61 -56.55
N THR A 150 6.50 13.17 -55.48
CA THR A 150 7.17 14.15 -54.61
C THR A 150 7.42 13.51 -53.25
N GLN A 151 8.70 13.32 -52.93
CA GLN A 151 9.22 12.71 -51.71
C GLN A 151 8.78 13.47 -50.45
N ASN A 152 8.03 12.79 -49.60
CA ASN A 152 8.21 12.84 -48.14
C ASN A 152 7.54 11.61 -47.53
N THR A 153 8.04 10.43 -47.87
CA THR A 153 7.64 9.17 -47.25
C THR A 153 8.68 8.81 -46.21
N ALA A 154 8.31 8.89 -44.93
CA ALA A 154 9.14 8.38 -43.85
C ALA A 154 9.53 6.93 -44.16
N LYS A 155 10.83 6.61 -44.09
CA LYS A 155 11.34 5.27 -44.43
C LYS A 155 10.64 4.22 -43.54
N PRO A 156 10.23 3.06 -44.09
CA PRO A 156 9.55 1.99 -43.34
C PRO A 156 10.31 1.54 -42.07
N SER A 157 11.64 1.64 -42.08
CA SER A 157 12.50 1.35 -40.93
C SER A 157 12.28 2.28 -39.72
N SER A 158 11.94 3.56 -39.96
CA SER A 158 11.68 4.54 -38.91
C SER A 158 10.33 4.32 -38.22
N LEU A 159 9.32 3.87 -38.97
CA LEU A 159 8.02 3.51 -38.43
C LEU A 159 8.12 2.26 -37.57
N PHE A 160 8.91 1.27 -37.98
CA PHE A 160 9.13 0.05 -37.22
C PHE A 160 9.87 0.31 -35.89
N HIS A 161 10.89 1.16 -35.90
CA HIS A 161 11.59 1.61 -34.69
C HIS A 161 10.67 2.35 -33.72
N THR A 162 9.89 3.29 -34.26
CA THR A 162 8.88 4.03 -33.50
C THR A 162 7.86 3.08 -32.85
N TYR A 163 7.37 2.09 -33.61
CA TYR A 163 6.40 1.10 -33.10
C TYR A 163 6.99 0.20 -32.02
N SER A 164 8.23 -0.27 -32.22
CA SER A 164 8.95 -1.10 -31.26
C SER A 164 9.23 -0.34 -29.95
N TYR A 165 9.55 0.95 -30.04
CA TYR A 165 9.72 1.84 -28.90
C TYR A 165 8.42 1.98 -28.08
N TYR A 166 7.28 2.25 -28.72
CA TYR A 166 6.00 2.35 -28.00
C TYR A 166 5.57 1.04 -27.35
N LEU A 167 5.78 -0.10 -28.02
CA LEU A 167 5.51 -1.42 -27.46
C LEU A 167 6.40 -1.73 -26.25
N PHE A 168 7.68 -1.40 -26.33
CA PHE A 168 8.63 -1.58 -25.23
C PHE A 168 8.24 -0.73 -24.01
N GLN A 169 7.93 0.56 -24.24
CA GLN A 169 7.48 1.46 -23.17
C GLN A 169 6.17 1.01 -22.53
N SER A 170 5.20 0.55 -23.33
CA SER A 170 3.94 0.00 -22.81
C SER A 170 4.17 -1.20 -21.89
N LYS A 171 5.09 -2.09 -22.26
CA LYS A 171 5.44 -3.26 -21.47
C LYS A 171 6.18 -2.89 -20.18
N GLU A 172 7.09 -1.93 -20.24
CA GLU A 172 7.89 -1.50 -19.08
C GLU A 172 7.04 -0.78 -18.03
N VAL A 173 6.13 0.08 -18.47
CA VAL A 173 5.12 0.70 -17.59
C VAL A 173 4.23 -0.37 -16.94
N GLY A 174 3.74 -1.35 -17.71
CA GLY A 174 2.92 -2.43 -17.17
C GLY A 174 3.64 -3.29 -16.11
N LEU A 175 4.93 -3.55 -16.29
CA LEU A 175 5.75 -4.28 -15.32
C LEU A 175 5.98 -3.46 -14.04
N GLN A 176 6.30 -2.17 -14.17
CA GLN A 176 6.43 -1.27 -13.03
C GLN A 176 5.11 -1.19 -12.24
N MET A 177 3.97 -1.17 -12.92
CA MET A 177 2.65 -1.17 -12.26
C MET A 177 2.39 -2.44 -11.43
N GLN A 178 2.73 -3.60 -11.99
CA GLN A 178 2.53 -4.89 -11.31
C GLN A 178 3.43 -5.05 -10.09
N ASP A 179 4.70 -4.67 -10.19
CA ASP A 179 5.66 -4.73 -9.08
C ASP A 179 5.19 -3.89 -7.88
N GLU A 180 4.45 -2.81 -8.15
CA GLU A 180 4.11 -1.81 -7.14
C GLU A 180 2.78 -2.13 -6.46
N LEU A 181 1.80 -2.62 -7.22
CA LEU A 181 0.62 -3.26 -6.65
C LEU A 181 1.01 -4.44 -5.76
N LEU A 182 2.05 -5.19 -6.16
CA LEU A 182 2.58 -6.28 -5.36
C LEU A 182 3.21 -5.76 -4.07
N LYS A 183 4.12 -4.77 -4.13
CA LYS A 183 4.73 -4.14 -2.94
C LYS A 183 3.69 -3.63 -1.94
N VAL A 184 2.73 -2.83 -2.40
CA VAL A 184 1.66 -2.29 -1.54
C VAL A 184 0.86 -3.41 -0.89
N THR A 185 0.54 -4.46 -1.66
CA THR A 185 -0.21 -5.61 -1.14
C THR A 185 0.63 -6.41 -0.14
N THR A 186 1.92 -6.60 -0.38
CA THR A 186 2.84 -7.28 0.53
C THR A 186 3.04 -6.50 1.82
N GLU A 187 3.16 -5.17 1.76
CA GLU A 187 3.24 -4.33 2.96
C GLU A 187 1.96 -4.42 3.79
N MET A 188 0.79 -4.33 3.16
CA MET A 188 -0.50 -4.49 3.84
C MET A 188 -0.63 -5.86 4.51
N GLN A 189 -0.22 -6.93 3.81
CA GLN A 189 -0.17 -8.29 4.36
C GLN A 189 0.79 -8.39 5.54
N THR A 190 1.96 -7.77 5.44
CA THR A 190 2.98 -7.79 6.51
C THR A 190 2.48 -7.07 7.75
N VAL A 191 1.84 -5.91 7.60
CA VAL A 191 1.21 -5.17 8.71
C VAL A 191 0.13 -6.02 9.37
N GLY A 192 -0.75 -6.63 8.59
CA GLY A 192 -1.81 -7.51 9.10
C GLY A 192 -1.26 -8.72 9.85
N TRP A 193 -0.24 -9.39 9.28
CA TRP A 193 0.44 -10.52 9.93
C TRP A 193 1.13 -10.12 11.23
N THR A 194 1.80 -8.96 11.25
CA THR A 194 2.47 -8.46 12.46
C THR A 194 1.46 -8.25 13.58
N LEU A 195 0.33 -7.59 13.28
CA LEU A 195 -0.74 -7.38 14.24
C LEU A 195 -1.30 -8.70 14.77
N PHE A 196 -1.61 -9.64 13.86
CA PHE A 196 -2.13 -10.96 14.22
C PHE A 196 -1.18 -11.73 15.14
N CYS A 197 0.12 -11.76 14.82
CA CYS A 197 1.13 -12.43 15.64
C CYS A 197 1.21 -11.82 17.04
N CYS A 198 1.13 -10.49 17.16
CA CYS A 198 1.14 -9.81 18.45
C CYS A 198 -0.10 -10.16 19.29
N GLU A 199 -1.29 -10.12 18.69
CA GLU A 199 -2.54 -10.51 19.37
C GLU A 199 -2.51 -11.98 19.80
N HIS A 200 -2.01 -12.86 18.94
CA HIS A 200 -1.86 -14.28 19.25
C HIS A 200 -0.88 -14.50 20.41
N ALA A 201 0.26 -13.80 20.42
CA ALA A 201 1.23 -13.90 21.51
C ALA A 201 0.67 -13.40 22.85
N GLN A 202 -0.18 -12.36 22.84
CA GLN A 202 -0.91 -11.92 24.04
C GLN A 202 -1.93 -12.98 24.49
N PHE A 203 -2.71 -13.53 23.55
CA PHE A 203 -3.69 -14.58 23.84
C PHE A 203 -3.04 -15.84 24.42
N THR A 204 -1.93 -16.30 23.86
CA THR A 204 -1.19 -17.47 24.37
C THR A 204 -0.70 -17.22 25.79
N ARG A 205 -0.14 -16.03 26.08
CA ARG A 205 0.32 -15.65 27.43
C ARG A 205 -0.82 -15.59 28.45
N ARG A 206 -2.00 -15.13 28.06
CA ARG A 206 -3.19 -15.14 28.94
C ARG A 206 -3.67 -16.55 29.31
N ASN A 207 -3.52 -17.52 28.41
CA ASN A 207 -4.05 -18.88 28.58
C ASN A 207 -3.02 -19.91 29.04
N THR A 208 -1.80 -19.50 29.41
CA THR A 208 -0.74 -20.42 29.89
C THR A 208 -0.73 -20.60 31.42
N LEU A 209 -1.90 -20.60 32.07
CA LEU A 209 -2.06 -20.89 33.50
C LEU A 209 -2.76 -22.22 33.74
#